data_AF-A0A7V3PR10-F1
#
_entry.id   AF-A0A7V3PR10-F1
#
_cell.length_a   1.000
_cell.length_b   1.000
_cell.length_c   1.000
_cell.angle_alpha   90.00
_cell.angle_beta   90.00
_cell.angle_gamma   90.00
#
_symmetry.space_group_name_H-M   'P 1'
#
loop_
_entity.id
_entity.type
_entity.pdbx_description
1 polymer ?
#
loop_
_entity_poly.entity_id
_entity_poly.type
_entity_poly.pdbx_seq_one_letter_code
_entity_poly.pdbx_strand_id
1 'polypeptide(L)'
;MSVVAGERGVLRVVLGRALRPLEGTGRARYWAELAARQIEEYFLGTRQRFTAAVDFAGLSDFRRRVLTACAEIPFGEVRSYREVGETAGLGRGAARAVGQAAP
;
A
#
# COMPACT_ATOMS: atom_id res chain seq x y z
N MET A 1 9.34 4.63 11.97
CA MET A 1 8.44 4.51 10.81
C MET A 1 8.27 5.89 10.21
N SER A 2 8.26 6.00 8.88
CA SER A 2 8.00 7.27 8.18
C SER A 2 6.83 7.10 7.23
N VAL A 3 5.90 8.05 7.23
CA VAL A 3 4.76 8.10 6.31
C VAL A 3 4.85 9.39 5.51
N VAL A 4 4.77 9.28 4.19
CA VAL A 4 4.69 10.39 3.25
C VAL A 4 3.32 10.35 2.60
N ALA A 5 2.61 11.47 2.61
CA ALA A 5 1.28 11.58 2.04
C ALA A 5 1.14 12.90 1.27
N GLY A 6 0.24 12.90 0.28
CA GLY A 6 -0.18 14.07 -0.46
C GLY A 6 -1.64 14.41 -0.16
N GLU A 7 -2.21 15.36 -0.91
CA GLU A 7 -3.60 15.80 -0.72
C GLU A 7 -4.65 14.69 -0.86
N ARG A 8 -4.37 13.67 -1.68
CA ARG A 8 -5.32 12.59 -2.01
C ARG A 8 -5.14 11.32 -1.19
N GLY A 9 -4.04 11.18 -0.46
CA GLY A 9 -3.74 9.96 0.28
C GLY A 9 -2.26 9.74 0.56
N VAL A 10 -1.97 8.60 1.18
CA VAL A 10 -0.63 8.10 1.46
C VAL A 10 0.08 7.75 0.15
N LEU A 11 1.30 8.26 0.00
CA LEU A 11 2.17 8.00 -1.15
C LEU A 11 3.18 6.89 -0.84
N ARG A 12 3.71 6.87 0.39
CA ARG A 12 4.74 5.93 0.80
C ARG A 12 4.75 5.71 2.29
N VAL A 13 4.90 4.46 2.72
CA VAL A 13 5.17 4.06 4.10
C VAL A 13 6.51 3.34 4.13
N VAL A 14 7.39 3.73 5.06
CA VAL A 14 8.67 3.06 5.29
C VAL A 14 8.71 2.58 6.74
N LEU A 15 8.74 1.26 6.89
CA LEU A 15 8.96 0.58 8.16
C LEU A 15 10.47 0.42 8.40
N GLY A 16 10.95 0.71 9.61
CA GLY A 16 12.38 0.70 9.94
C GLY A 16 12.99 2.09 10.17
N ARG A 17 14.33 2.17 10.09
CA ARG A 17 15.13 3.38 10.39
C ARG A 17 15.07 4.39 9.25
N ALA A 18 13.91 5.01 9.06
CA ALA A 18 13.73 6.15 8.19
C ALA A 18 13.81 7.45 9.03
N LEU A 19 14.71 8.36 8.62
CA LEU A 19 15.12 9.57 9.34
C LEU A 19 14.23 10.80 9.02
N ARG A 20 13.03 10.62 8.48
CA ARG A 20 12.15 11.77 8.16
C ARG A 20 10.76 11.65 8.78
N PRO A 21 10.28 12.68 9.48
CA PRO A 21 8.96 12.70 10.10
C PRO A 21 7.86 12.81 9.03
N LEU A 22 6.61 12.77 9.48
CA LEU A 22 5.41 13.01 8.67
C LEU A 22 5.58 14.35 7.91
N GLU A 23 5.74 14.29 6.59
CA GLU A 23 5.89 15.49 5.75
C GLU A 23 4.53 15.84 5.12
N GLY A 24 4.09 17.09 5.30
CA GLY A 24 2.86 17.62 4.69
C GLY A 24 2.15 18.65 5.56
N THR A 25 1.35 19.51 4.93
CA THR A 25 0.40 20.41 5.58
C THR A 25 -1.03 20.05 5.14
N GLY A 26 -2.05 20.52 5.86
CA GLY A 26 -3.45 20.29 5.47
C GLY A 26 -3.82 18.80 5.36
N ARG A 27 -4.38 18.39 4.21
CA ARG A 27 -4.83 17.00 4.00
C ARG A 27 -3.68 16.00 3.97
N ALA A 28 -2.50 16.40 3.47
CA ALA A 28 -1.32 15.55 3.49
C ALA A 28 -0.96 15.12 4.92
N ARG A 29 -0.98 16.07 5.87
CA ARG A 29 -0.73 15.77 7.29
C ARG A 29 -1.79 14.83 7.87
N TYR A 30 -3.07 15.09 7.57
CA TYR A 30 -4.17 14.22 8.01
C TYR A 30 -3.99 12.76 7.57
N TRP A 31 -3.67 12.53 6.29
CA TRP A 31 -3.46 11.17 5.78
C TRP A 31 -2.24 10.50 6.41
N ALA A 32 -1.16 11.26 6.64
CA ALA A 32 0.05 10.75 7.27
C ALA A 32 -0.20 10.32 8.72
N GLU A 33 -0.91 11.14 9.51
CA GLU A 33 -1.27 10.84 10.90
C GLU A 33 -2.27 9.67 10.99
N LEU A 34 -3.29 9.65 10.13
CA LEU A 34 -4.28 8.56 10.08
C LEU A 34 -3.61 7.23 9.76
N ALA A 35 -2.75 7.19 8.74
CA ALA A 35 -2.04 5.98 8.37
C ALA A 35 -1.08 5.52 9.47
N ALA A 36 -0.36 6.45 10.10
CA ALA A 36 0.52 6.13 11.22
C ALA A 36 -0.23 5.44 12.36
N ARG A 37 -1.37 6.02 12.78
CA ARG A 37 -2.21 5.45 13.82
C ARG A 37 -2.75 4.06 13.46
N GLN A 38 -3.23 3.87 12.23
CA GLN A 38 -3.76 2.57 11.79
C GLN A 38 -2.69 1.50 11.71
N ILE A 39 -1.47 1.86 11.33
CA ILE A 39 -0.33 0.93 11.32
C ILE A 39 0.03 0.51 12.76
N GLU A 40 0.00 1.44 13.71
CA GLU A 40 0.18 1.10 15.14
C GLU A 40 -0.92 0.15 15.64
N GLU A 41 -2.20 0.45 15.36
CA GLU A 41 -3.34 -0.43 15.68
C GLU A 41 -3.18 -1.83 15.03
N TYR A 42 -2.66 -1.90 13.80
CA TYR A 42 -2.38 -3.15 13.10
C TYR A 42 -1.30 -3.97 13.79
N PHE A 43 -0.18 -3.33 14.17
CA PHE A 43 0.89 -4.03 14.90
C PHE A 43 0.49 -4.45 16.32
N LEU A 44 -0.45 -3.75 16.94
CA LEU A 44 -1.07 -4.14 18.20
C LEU A 44 -2.15 -5.24 18.03
N GLY A 45 -2.47 -5.64 16.80
CA GLY A 45 -3.47 -6.67 16.51
C GLY A 45 -4.92 -6.21 16.67
N THR A 46 -5.17 -4.91 16.92
CA THR A 46 -6.51 -4.36 17.10
C THR A 46 -7.16 -3.91 15.79
N ARG A 47 -6.41 -3.93 14.68
CA ARG A 47 -6.89 -3.62 13.34
C ARG A 47 -6.45 -4.65 12.31
N GLN A 48 -7.38 -4.99 11.42
CA GLN A 48 -7.13 -5.89 10.27
C GLN A 48 -7.43 -5.23 8.92
N ARG A 49 -8.01 -4.02 8.90
CA ARG A 49 -8.35 -3.28 7.67
C ARG A 49 -7.94 -1.82 7.78
N PHE A 50 -7.31 -1.30 6.74
CA PHE A 50 -6.93 0.11 6.64
C PHE A 50 -8.03 0.91 5.95
N THR A 51 -8.20 2.17 6.35
CA THR A 51 -9.12 3.13 5.71
C THR A 51 -8.41 4.39 5.25
N ALA A 52 -7.12 4.54 5.55
CA ALA A 52 -6.31 5.60 4.96
C ALA A 52 -6.26 5.44 3.43
N ALA A 53 -6.59 6.50 2.70
CA ALA A 53 -6.53 6.48 1.24
C ALA A 53 -5.07 6.33 0.78
N VAL A 54 -4.85 5.55 -0.28
CA VAL A 54 -3.55 5.42 -0.95
C VAL A 54 -3.61 6.14 -2.29
N ASP A 55 -2.66 7.04 -2.54
CA ASP A 55 -2.58 7.75 -3.82
C ASP A 55 -1.68 6.95 -4.78
N PHE A 56 -2.29 6.24 -5.73
CA PHE A 56 -1.60 5.49 -6.78
C PHE A 56 -1.19 6.34 -7.99
N ALA A 57 -1.31 7.67 -7.91
CA ALA A 57 -0.85 8.53 -9.00
C ALA A 57 0.67 8.48 -9.16
N GLY A 58 1.12 8.62 -10.41
CA GLY A 58 2.53 8.48 -10.76
C GLY A 58 3.04 7.04 -10.83
N LEU A 59 2.25 6.05 -10.42
CA LEU A 59 2.54 4.64 -10.71
C LEU A 59 2.13 4.29 -12.13
N SER A 60 2.91 3.39 -12.75
CA SER A 60 2.52 2.77 -14.01
C SER A 60 1.22 1.99 -13.84
N ASP A 61 0.44 1.87 -14.92
CA ASP A 61 -0.82 1.11 -14.90
C ASP A 61 -0.60 -0.34 -14.46
N PHE A 62 0.54 -0.93 -14.82
CA PHE A 62 0.95 -2.24 -14.33
C PHE A 62 1.03 -2.30 -12.80
N ARG A 63 1.80 -1.40 -12.17
CA ARG A 63 1.94 -1.35 -10.71
C ARG A 63 0.61 -1.04 -10.03
N ARG A 64 -0.19 -0.13 -10.58
CA ARG A 64 -1.52 0.20 -10.05
C ARG A 64 -2.42 -1.04 -10.00
N ARG A 65 -2.49 -1.81 -11.09
CA ARG A 65 -3.30 -3.04 -11.15
C ARG A 65 -2.82 -4.09 -10.15
N VAL A 66 -1.51 -4.33 -10.08
CA VAL A 66 -0.92 -5.28 -9.12
C VAL A 66 -1.22 -4.88 -7.68
N LEU A 67 -0.98 -3.63 -7.30
CA LEU A 67 -1.24 -3.15 -5.93
C LEU A 67 -2.73 -3.16 -5.58
N THR A 68 -3.60 -2.87 -6.54
CA THR A 68 -5.06 -2.95 -6.35
C THR A 68 -5.48 -4.40 -6.08
N ALA A 69 -4.99 -5.36 -6.86
CA ALA A 69 -5.25 -6.78 -6.63
C ALA A 69 -4.69 -7.26 -5.28
N CYS A 70 -3.50 -6.79 -4.87
CA CYS A 70 -2.96 -7.09 -3.55
C CYS A 70 -3.82 -6.53 -2.41
N ALA A 71 -4.43 -5.35 -2.60
CA ALA A 71 -5.29 -4.73 -1.59
C ALA A 71 -6.60 -5.50 -1.35
N GLU A 72 -6.99 -6.38 -2.27
CA GLU A 72 -8.16 -7.27 -2.12
C GLU A 72 -7.88 -8.51 -1.28
N ILE A 73 -6.60 -8.82 -0.99
CA ILE A 73 -6.22 -10.00 -0.20
C ILE A 73 -6.64 -9.75 1.27
N PRO A 74 -7.50 -10.61 1.85
CA PRO A 74 -7.90 -10.48 3.24
C PRO A 74 -6.72 -10.62 4.22
N PHE A 75 -6.85 -10.00 5.38
CA PHE A 75 -5.89 -10.19 6.46
C PHE A 75 -5.78 -11.66 6.87
N GLY A 76 -4.54 -12.15 7.02
CA GLY A 76 -4.26 -13.53 7.37
C GLY A 76 -4.31 -14.52 6.19
N GLU A 77 -4.65 -14.04 4.99
CA GLU A 77 -4.64 -14.86 3.78
C GLU A 77 -3.43 -14.59 2.90
N VAL A 78 -3.11 -15.57 2.05
CA VAL A 78 -2.05 -15.49 1.06
C VAL A 78 -2.61 -15.74 -0.34
N ARG A 79 -2.00 -15.11 -1.34
CA ARG A 79 -2.21 -15.39 -2.76
C ARG A 79 -0.86 -15.55 -3.44
N SER A 80 -0.79 -16.47 -4.39
CA SER A 80 0.37 -16.64 -5.25
C SER A 80 0.46 -15.49 -6.26
N TYR A 81 1.67 -15.25 -6.78
CA TYR A 81 1.88 -14.25 -7.83
C TYR A 81 1.07 -14.51 -9.10
N ARG A 82 0.71 -15.78 -9.38
CA ARG A 82 -0.17 -16.12 -10.49
C ARG A 82 -1.58 -15.60 -10.22
N GLU A 83 -2.14 -15.89 -9.05
CA GLU A 83 -3.49 -15.45 -8.65
C GLU A 83 -3.57 -13.93 -8.64
N VAL A 84 -2.56 -13.24 -8.10
CA VAL A 84 -2.50 -11.76 -8.15
C VAL A 84 -2.48 -11.25 -9.59
N GLY A 85 -1.72 -11.91 -10.48
CA GLY A 85 -1.69 -11.56 -11.90
C GLY A 85 -3.04 -11.72 -12.59
N GLU A 86 -3.75 -12.81 -12.27
CA GLU A 86 -5.09 -13.09 -12.80
C GLU A 86 -6.12 -12.05 -12.30
N THR A 87 -6.15 -11.76 -10.99
CA THR A 87 -7.00 -10.70 -10.41
C THR A 87 -6.68 -9.33 -10.98
N ALA A 88 -5.40 -9.03 -11.24
CA ALA A 88 -4.97 -7.78 -11.86
C ALA A 88 -5.29 -7.68 -13.37
N GLY A 89 -5.93 -8.69 -13.97
CA GLY A 89 -6.26 -8.73 -15.40
C GLY A 89 -5.03 -8.80 -16.30
N LEU A 90 -3.95 -9.43 -15.82
CA LEU A 90 -2.70 -9.61 -16.55
C LEU A 90 -2.70 -10.99 -17.23
N GLY A 91 -2.11 -11.04 -18.44
CA GLY A 91 -2.06 -12.27 -19.23
C GLY A 91 -1.26 -13.40 -18.58
N ARG A 92 -1.44 -14.62 -19.09
CA ARG A 92 -0.66 -15.80 -18.66
C ARG A 92 0.84 -15.51 -18.81
N GLY A 93 1.59 -15.64 -17.73
CA GLY A 93 3.04 -15.35 -17.68
C GLY A 93 3.42 -14.12 -16.86
N ALA A 94 2.45 -13.33 -16.36
CA ALA A 94 2.74 -12.15 -15.56
C ALA A 94 3.33 -12.43 -14.16
N ALA A 95 3.28 -13.66 -13.66
CA ALA A 95 3.69 -14.01 -12.29
C ALA A 95 5.10 -13.51 -11.93
N ARG A 96 6.08 -13.62 -12.85
CA ARG A 96 7.44 -13.10 -12.61
C ARG A 96 7.47 -11.58 -12.52
N ALA A 97 6.73 -10.90 -13.38
CA ALA A 97 6.63 -9.44 -13.37
C ALA A 97 5.88 -8.93 -12.13
N VAL A 98 4.84 -9.64 -11.69
CA VAL A 98 4.13 -9.36 -10.42
C VAL A 98 5.09 -9.47 -9.25
N GLY A 99 5.90 -10.53 -9.20
CA GLY A 99 6.93 -10.69 -8.16
C GLY A 99 7.97 -9.54 -8.15
N GLN A 100 8.29 -8.95 -9.31
CA GLN A 100 9.17 -7.78 -9.40
C GLN A 100 8.49 -6.46 -9.04
N ALA A 101 7.16 -6.42 -9.01
CA ALA A 101 6.37 -5.25 -8.62
C ALA A 101 5.85 -5.32 -7.19
N ALA A 102 5.97 -6.46 -6.52
CA ALA A 102 5.74 -6.56 -5.09
C ALA A 102 6.71 -5.62 -4.33
N PRO A 103 6.25 -4.92 -3.28
CA PRO A 103 7.03 -3.96 -2.52
C PRO A 103 8.14 -4.60 -1.67
#